data_AF-A0A7X6U970-F1
#
_entry.id   AF-A0A7X6U970-F1
#
_cell.length_a   1.000
_cell.length_b   1.000
_cell.length_c   1.000
_cell.angle_alpha   90.00
_cell.angle_beta   90.00
_cell.angle_gamma   90.00
#
_symmetry.space_group_name_H-M   'P 1'
#
loop_
_entity.id
_entity.type
_entity.pdbx_description
1 polymer ?
#
loop_
_entity_poly.entity_id
_entity_poly.type
_entity_poly.pdbx_seq_one_letter_code
_entity_poly.pdbx_strand_id
1 'polypeptide(L)'
;MAQVSLNCPHCGGGFMLDLDQPLQTYWTCPYCGNRSLMQKSGDTIRLRGIISGQKTGPVKPDAASPWEQTGHTGKSYLRAEDAWPPPPPEDEPPRSLSDYIAEVDRPRPEPPSQAARPIQLPEADDSPVWERAEQAARNRQLPAFNSYARQAIDQKPDDRRMYAWRARLAEEADGFAHRTWASPVWYLHTPRQKAFLLAQHLYAYNTALSFSDVHDQAELTAIIGKQFVRQAVDHMTERAQLRCGRRWLGKTFKGRYRRSDLSEAVDFCDAIRRIDDQVCPLGCNQLKQVIRQEAAALPRKLSRRLLRF
;
A
#
# COMPACT_ATOMS: atom_id res chain seq x y z
N MET A 1 18.02 -5.88 -33.01
CA MET A 1 17.99 -5.59 -31.57
C MET A 1 16.78 -6.28 -30.99
N ALA A 2 16.99 -7.31 -30.18
CA ALA A 2 15.89 -8.05 -29.57
C ALA A 2 15.47 -7.32 -28.28
N GLN A 3 14.19 -6.93 -28.19
CA GLN A 3 13.65 -6.24 -27.01
C GLN A 3 12.71 -7.15 -26.24
N VAL A 4 12.77 -7.09 -24.91
CA VAL A 4 11.85 -7.82 -24.02
C VAL A 4 10.99 -6.81 -23.28
N SER A 5 9.67 -7.02 -23.36
CA SER A 5 8.70 -6.28 -22.56
C SER A 5 8.62 -6.88 -21.16
N LEU A 6 8.86 -6.07 -20.14
CA LEU A 6 8.80 -6.46 -18.73
C LEU A 6 7.87 -5.54 -17.96
N ASN A 7 7.24 -6.08 -16.93
CA ASN A 7 6.42 -5.32 -16.00
C ASN A 7 7.13 -5.17 -14.67
N CYS A 8 7.15 -3.95 -14.13
CA CYS A 8 7.67 -3.70 -12.81
C CYS A 8 6.83 -4.47 -11.76
N PRO A 9 7.44 -5.31 -10.92
CA PRO A 9 6.70 -6.09 -9.91
C PRO A 9 6.12 -5.20 -8.79
N HIS A 10 6.55 -3.94 -8.67
CA HIS A 10 6.12 -3.03 -7.61
C HIS A 10 4.94 -2.12 -8.01
N CYS A 11 4.94 -1.62 -9.25
CA CYS A 11 3.88 -0.71 -9.73
C CYS A 11 3.12 -1.23 -10.95
N GLY A 12 3.55 -2.36 -11.53
CA GLY A 12 2.95 -2.92 -12.74
C GLY A 12 3.17 -2.07 -14.01
N GLY A 13 4.11 -1.12 -13.99
CA GLY A 13 4.51 -0.32 -15.15
C GLY A 13 5.32 -1.15 -16.13
N GLY A 14 4.88 -1.19 -17.39
CA GLY A 14 5.54 -1.92 -18.48
C GLY A 14 6.67 -1.10 -19.10
N PHE A 15 7.76 -1.76 -19.47
CA PHE A 15 8.90 -1.11 -20.12
C PHE A 15 9.64 -2.12 -21.00
N MET A 16 10.46 -1.60 -21.91
CA MET A 16 11.27 -2.41 -22.84
C MET A 16 12.72 -2.42 -22.36
N LEU A 17 13.36 -3.58 -22.42
CA LEU A 17 14.80 -3.71 -22.27
C LEU A 17 15.42 -4.32 -23.52
N ASP A 18 16.55 -3.75 -23.95
CA ASP A 18 17.38 -4.34 -24.99
C ASP A 18 18.12 -5.56 -24.43
N LEU A 19 17.91 -6.74 -25.03
CA LEU A 19 18.61 -7.98 -24.66
C LEU A 19 20.12 -7.90 -24.89
N ASP A 20 20.53 -7.03 -25.80
CA ASP A 20 21.91 -6.83 -26.23
C ASP A 20 22.72 -5.96 -25.24
N GLN A 21 22.06 -5.30 -24.28
CA GLN A 21 22.74 -4.54 -23.23
C GLN A 21 23.25 -5.46 -22.09
N PRO A 22 24.43 -5.17 -21.51
CA PRO A 22 24.93 -5.90 -20.36
C PRO A 22 23.95 -5.76 -19.19
N LEU A 23 23.42 -6.90 -18.74
CA LEU A 23 22.44 -6.92 -17.66
C LEU A 23 23.07 -6.47 -16.35
N GLN A 24 22.49 -5.43 -15.75
CA GLN A 24 22.82 -5.03 -14.39
C GLN A 24 22.15 -5.98 -13.38
N THR A 25 22.77 -6.19 -12.22
CA THR A 25 22.25 -7.05 -11.13
C THR A 25 20.88 -6.56 -10.62
N TYR A 26 20.64 -5.26 -10.75
CA TYR A 26 19.40 -4.60 -10.34
C TYR A 26 18.91 -3.65 -11.43
N TRP A 27 17.60 -3.54 -11.54
CA TRP A 27 16.93 -2.55 -12.38
C TRP A 27 16.11 -1.60 -11.52
N THR A 28 16.20 -0.30 -11.80
CA THR A 28 15.40 0.72 -11.10
C THR A 28 14.23 1.11 -11.97
N CYS A 29 13.02 1.00 -11.41
CA CYS A 29 11.83 1.35 -12.15
C CYS A 29 11.77 2.85 -12.47
N PRO A 30 11.65 3.27 -13.74
CA PRO A 30 11.53 4.68 -14.09
C PRO A 30 10.21 5.27 -13.58
N TYR A 31 9.18 4.44 -13.39
CA TYR A 31 7.87 4.86 -12.94
C TYR A 31 7.74 5.01 -11.42
N CYS A 32 8.30 4.09 -10.64
CA CYS A 32 8.13 4.09 -9.18
C CYS A 32 9.42 4.19 -8.38
N GLY A 33 10.59 4.23 -9.04
CA GLY A 33 11.90 4.36 -8.41
C GLY A 33 12.36 3.15 -7.59
N ASN A 34 11.58 2.06 -7.53
CA ASN A 34 11.92 0.87 -6.77
C ASN A 34 12.88 -0.03 -7.56
N ARG A 35 13.82 -0.66 -6.85
CA ARG A 35 14.77 -1.61 -7.42
C ARG A 35 14.13 -3.00 -7.51
N SER A 36 14.44 -3.71 -8.59
CA SER A 36 14.07 -5.11 -8.80
C SER A 36 15.32 -5.89 -9.15
N LEU A 37 15.45 -7.11 -8.64
CA LEU A 37 16.50 -8.03 -9.06
C LEU A 37 16.24 -8.42 -10.51
N MET A 38 17.25 -8.33 -11.37
CA MET A 38 17.19 -8.92 -12.69
C MET A 38 17.79 -10.31 -12.66
N GLN A 39 17.05 -11.30 -13.14
CA GLN A 39 17.54 -12.67 -13.30
C GLN A 39 17.35 -13.09 -14.76
N LYS A 40 18.45 -13.38 -15.47
CA LYS A 40 18.40 -13.99 -16.81
C LYS A 40 18.51 -15.50 -16.69
N SER A 41 17.60 -16.21 -17.37
CA SER A 41 17.64 -17.67 -17.52
C SER A 41 17.39 -17.98 -19.00
N GLY A 42 18.44 -18.40 -19.71
CA GLY A 42 18.42 -18.53 -21.17
C GLY A 42 18.05 -17.20 -21.84
N ASP A 43 17.03 -17.23 -22.69
CA ASP A 43 16.50 -16.06 -23.42
C ASP A 43 15.44 -15.27 -22.65
N THR A 44 15.18 -15.64 -21.39
CA THR A 44 14.18 -14.96 -20.57
C THR A 44 14.82 -14.08 -19.50
N ILE A 45 14.30 -12.87 -19.35
CA ILE A 45 14.62 -11.98 -18.24
C ILE A 45 13.42 -11.97 -17.30
N ARG A 46 13.66 -12.21 -16.01
CA ARG A 46 12.65 -12.11 -14.95
C ARG A 46 13.05 -11.02 -13.96
N LEU A 47 12.07 -10.23 -13.55
CA LEU A 47 12.23 -9.25 -12.47
C LEU A 47 11.63 -9.83 -11.20
N ARG A 48 12.44 -9.91 -10.15
CA ARG A 48 11.94 -10.21 -8.80
C ARG A 48 11.94 -8.92 -7.99
N GLY A 49 10.80 -8.57 -7.41
CA GLY A 49 10.68 -7.37 -6.58
C GLY A 49 11.59 -7.50 -5.36
N ILE A 50 12.60 -6.63 -5.26
CA ILE A 50 13.34 -6.46 -4.00
C ILE A 50 12.67 -5.31 -3.27
N ILE A 51 12.05 -5.59 -2.13
CA ILE A 51 11.69 -4.54 -1.17
C ILE A 51 12.92 -4.38 -0.26
N SER A 52 13.83 -3.50 -0.63
CA SER A 52 14.91 -3.07 0.27
C SER A 52 14.88 -1.56 0.36
N GLY A 53 14.62 -1.09 1.58
CA GLY A 53 14.92 0.27 1.97
C GLY A 53 16.40 0.60 1.76
N GLN A 54 16.69 1.89 1.81
CA GLN A 54 17.96 2.56 1.49
C GLN A 54 18.12 2.93 0.01
N LYS A 55 17.77 4.19 -0.28
CA LYS A 55 18.40 4.92 -1.38
C LYS A 55 19.87 5.12 -1.00
N THR A 56 20.77 4.46 -1.71
CA THR A 56 22.17 4.88 -1.82
C THR A 56 22.18 6.22 -2.56
N GLY A 57 22.30 7.32 -1.83
CA GLY A 57 22.75 8.60 -2.41
C GLY A 57 24.25 8.53 -2.73
N PRO A 58 24.79 9.50 -3.50
CA PRO A 58 26.19 9.51 -3.89
C PRO A 58 27.09 9.72 -2.67
N VAL A 59 28.16 8.94 -2.59
CA VAL A 59 29.21 9.02 -1.57
C VAL A 59 29.97 10.34 -1.73
N LYS A 60 30.07 11.12 -0.65
CA LYS A 60 31.17 12.05 -0.38
C LYS A 60 31.86 11.58 0.92
N PRO A 61 33.20 11.58 0.99
CA PRO A 61 33.94 11.11 2.15
C PRO A 61 34.01 12.19 3.23
N ASP A 62 34.17 11.69 4.47
CA ASP A 62 34.65 12.34 5.69
C ASP A 62 33.82 13.44 6.36
N ALA A 63 33.25 13.08 7.52
CA ALA A 63 33.46 13.81 8.78
C ALA A 63 33.06 12.92 9.97
N ALA A 64 33.91 12.93 10.99
CA ALA A 64 33.92 12.03 12.15
C ALA A 64 32.63 12.03 12.99
N SER A 65 32.34 10.85 13.55
CA SER A 65 31.33 10.61 14.57
C SER A 65 31.97 10.63 15.96
N PRO A 66 31.44 11.39 16.92
CA PRO A 66 31.74 11.16 18.33
C PRO A 66 30.45 11.06 19.15
N TRP A 67 30.08 9.83 19.53
CA TRP A 67 29.54 9.55 20.86
C TRP A 67 29.47 8.04 21.09
N GLU A 68 30.45 7.57 21.85
CA GLU A 68 30.38 6.36 22.64
C GLU A 68 29.65 6.64 23.96
N GLN A 69 29.00 5.58 24.47
CA GLN A 69 28.82 5.24 25.89
C GLN A 69 27.93 6.11 26.79
N THR A 70 26.75 5.58 27.08
CA THR A 70 26.23 5.29 28.44
C THR A 70 25.10 4.26 28.23
N GLY A 71 25.02 3.09 28.87
CA GLY A 71 25.41 2.72 30.22
C GLY A 71 24.16 2.52 31.08
N HIS A 72 23.27 1.58 30.74
CA HIS A 72 22.17 1.19 31.63
C HIS A 72 22.00 -0.33 31.73
N THR A 73 22.39 -0.80 32.91
CA THR A 73 22.10 -2.08 33.53
C THR A 73 20.61 -2.19 33.85
N GLY A 74 19.90 -3.11 33.20
CA GLY A 74 18.53 -3.47 33.51
C GLY A 74 18.39 -4.99 33.59
N LYS A 75 18.30 -5.51 34.81
CA LYS A 75 18.18 -6.94 35.13
C LYS A 75 17.01 -7.58 34.37
N SER A 76 17.34 -8.64 33.63
CA SER A 76 16.40 -9.55 32.99
C SER A 76 15.62 -10.32 34.06
N TYR A 77 14.29 -10.17 34.07
CA TYR A 77 13.37 -11.14 34.64
C TYR A 77 12.43 -11.58 33.52
N LEU A 78 12.89 -12.50 32.69
CA LEU A 78 12.00 -13.36 31.91
C LEU A 78 12.10 -14.75 32.52
N ARG A 79 10.99 -15.22 33.11
CA ARG A 79 10.83 -16.62 33.49
C ARG A 79 10.86 -17.46 32.21
N ALA A 80 11.54 -18.60 32.27
CA ALA A 80 11.65 -19.56 31.18
C ALA A 80 10.31 -20.20 30.74
N GLU A 81 9.19 -19.84 31.37
CA GLU A 81 7.87 -20.41 31.09
C GLU A 81 7.06 -19.63 30.03
N ASP A 82 7.54 -18.48 29.56
CA ASP A 82 6.86 -17.64 28.54
C ASP A 82 7.53 -17.71 27.14
N ALA A 83 8.49 -18.61 26.94
CA ALA A 83 9.14 -18.80 25.65
C ALA A 83 8.21 -19.58 24.70
N TRP A 84 7.59 -18.86 23.77
CA TRP A 84 6.94 -19.44 22.60
C TRP A 84 7.89 -19.41 21.40
N PRO A 85 8.07 -20.50 20.64
CA PRO A 85 7.40 -21.81 20.78
C PRO A 85 7.97 -22.67 21.92
N PRO A 86 7.21 -23.67 22.41
CA PRO A 86 7.69 -24.60 23.43
C PRO A 86 8.96 -25.33 22.96
N PRO A 87 9.86 -25.72 23.88
CA PRO A 87 11.01 -26.55 23.53
C PRO A 87 10.51 -27.87 22.91
N PRO A 88 11.19 -28.39 21.88
CA PRO A 88 10.83 -29.66 21.27
C PRO A 88 10.94 -30.81 22.29
N PRO A 89 10.17 -31.90 22.12
CA PRO A 89 10.24 -33.07 23.01
C PRO A 89 11.66 -33.64 23.06
N GLU A 90 12.10 -34.04 24.26
CA GLU A 90 13.49 -34.45 24.60
C GLU A 90 13.98 -35.73 23.88
N ASP A 91 13.12 -36.38 23.07
CA ASP A 91 13.43 -37.64 22.39
C ASP A 91 13.74 -37.50 20.89
N GLU A 92 13.74 -36.28 20.32
CA GLU A 92 14.17 -36.08 18.93
C GLU A 92 15.67 -35.74 18.87
N PRO A 93 16.52 -36.53 18.18
CA PRO A 93 17.91 -36.15 17.97
C PRO A 93 17.94 -34.80 17.25
N PRO A 94 18.85 -33.87 17.65
CA PRO A 94 18.92 -32.56 17.04
C PRO A 94 19.16 -32.71 15.54
N ARG A 95 18.13 -32.35 14.75
CA ARG A 95 18.21 -32.36 13.29
C ARG A 95 19.37 -31.46 12.88
N SER A 96 20.21 -31.95 11.98
CA SER A 96 21.33 -31.15 11.51
C SER A 96 20.81 -29.96 10.70
N LEU A 97 21.55 -28.85 10.72
CA LEU A 97 21.21 -27.68 9.90
C LEU A 97 21.11 -28.05 8.40
N SER A 98 21.87 -29.06 7.98
CA SER A 98 21.84 -29.64 6.64
C SER A 98 20.51 -30.31 6.30
N ASP A 99 19.84 -30.94 7.28
CA ASP A 99 18.52 -31.57 7.08
C ASP A 99 17.44 -30.52 6.86
N TYR A 100 17.52 -29.38 7.56
CA TYR A 100 16.63 -28.25 7.34
C TYR A 100 16.82 -27.61 5.97
N ILE A 101 18.08 -27.44 5.54
CA ILE A 101 18.39 -26.89 4.21
C ILE A 101 17.87 -27.84 3.12
N ALA A 102 18.11 -29.15 3.26
CA ALA A 102 17.64 -30.16 2.32
C ALA A 102 16.11 -30.24 2.22
N GLU A 103 15.38 -29.92 3.30
CA GLU A 103 13.91 -29.92 3.31
C GLU A 103 13.32 -28.65 2.65
N VAL A 104 14.00 -27.50 2.77
CA VAL A 104 13.65 -26.25 2.09
C VAL A 104 13.98 -26.30 0.58
N ASP A 105 15.06 -26.99 0.20
CA ASP A 105 15.48 -27.16 -1.20
C ASP A 105 14.73 -28.27 -1.95
N ARG A 106 13.83 -29.02 -1.28
CA ARG A 106 12.94 -29.95 -1.99
C ARG A 106 12.05 -29.13 -2.94
N PRO A 107 12.09 -29.40 -4.25
CA PRO A 107 11.19 -28.74 -5.18
C PRO A 107 9.76 -29.13 -4.79
N ARG A 108 9.05 -28.16 -4.19
CA ARG A 108 7.63 -28.28 -3.94
C ARG A 108 6.99 -28.55 -5.30
N PRO A 109 6.16 -29.60 -5.47
CA PRO A 109 5.43 -29.77 -6.71
C PRO A 109 4.66 -28.48 -6.93
N GLU A 110 5.03 -27.75 -7.99
CA GLU A 110 4.32 -26.53 -8.35
C GLU A 110 2.86 -26.96 -8.54
N PRO A 111 1.88 -26.32 -7.84
CA PRO A 111 0.49 -26.50 -8.24
C PRO A 111 0.45 -26.20 -9.73
N PRO A 112 -0.25 -27.00 -10.55
CA PRO A 112 -0.24 -26.86 -12.01
C PRO A 112 -0.39 -25.38 -12.32
N SER A 113 0.68 -24.82 -12.90
CA SER A 113 0.75 -23.42 -13.24
C SER A 113 -0.52 -23.11 -14.00
N GLN A 114 -1.44 -22.41 -13.35
CA GLN A 114 -2.55 -21.80 -14.05
C GLN A 114 -1.87 -20.73 -14.89
N ALA A 115 -1.38 -21.12 -16.06
CA ALA A 115 -1.03 -20.22 -17.13
C ALA A 115 -2.15 -19.19 -17.14
N ALA A 116 -1.79 -17.95 -16.82
CA ALA A 116 -2.73 -16.85 -16.64
C ALA A 116 -3.73 -16.95 -17.78
N ARG A 117 -4.97 -17.34 -17.47
CA ARG A 117 -6.02 -17.37 -18.48
C ARG A 117 -5.99 -15.97 -19.10
N PRO A 118 -5.84 -15.85 -20.43
CA PRO A 118 -5.91 -14.55 -21.07
C PRO A 118 -7.16 -13.87 -20.54
N ILE A 119 -7.02 -12.67 -19.98
CA ILE A 119 -8.17 -11.89 -19.55
C ILE A 119 -9.05 -11.79 -20.79
N GLN A 120 -10.17 -12.51 -20.79
CA GLN A 120 -11.18 -12.40 -21.84
C GLN A 120 -11.80 -11.03 -21.63
N LEU A 121 -11.20 -10.02 -22.28
CA LEU A 121 -11.81 -8.73 -22.44
C LEU A 121 -13.11 -8.99 -23.22
N PRO A 122 -14.26 -8.47 -22.76
CA PRO A 122 -15.51 -8.59 -23.52
C PRO A 122 -15.27 -8.11 -24.96
N GLU A 123 -15.90 -8.79 -25.92
CA GLU A 123 -15.77 -8.53 -27.35
C GLU A 123 -15.93 -7.03 -27.67
N ALA A 124 -15.17 -6.57 -28.66
CA ALA A 124 -15.05 -5.16 -29.00
C ALA A 124 -16.40 -4.57 -29.42
N ASP A 125 -17.06 -3.92 -28.47
CA ASP A 125 -18.01 -2.84 -28.73
C ASP A 125 -17.24 -1.65 -29.34
N ASP A 126 -17.79 -1.00 -30.36
CA ASP A 126 -17.23 0.19 -31.04
C ASP A 126 -17.10 1.41 -30.11
N SER A 127 -17.54 1.26 -28.86
CA SER A 127 -17.43 2.27 -27.82
C SER A 127 -15.98 2.73 -27.57
N PRO A 128 -15.74 4.05 -27.43
CA PRO A 128 -14.42 4.59 -27.18
C PRO A 128 -13.83 4.03 -25.88
N VAL A 129 -12.50 3.88 -25.84
CA VAL A 129 -11.79 3.17 -24.75
C VAL A 129 -12.08 3.76 -23.36
N TRP A 130 -12.24 5.09 -23.27
CA TRP A 130 -12.56 5.77 -22.01
C TRP A 130 -13.94 5.37 -21.46
N GLU A 131 -14.92 5.10 -22.33
CA GLU A 131 -16.27 4.70 -21.94
C GLU A 131 -16.27 3.26 -21.45
N ARG A 132 -15.53 2.37 -22.11
CA ARG A 132 -15.26 1.01 -21.62
C ARG A 132 -14.55 1.00 -20.26
N ALA A 133 -13.58 1.90 -20.06
CA ALA A 133 -12.93 2.06 -18.77
C ALA A 133 -13.93 2.51 -17.69
N GLU A 134 -14.74 3.53 -17.97
CA GLU A 134 -15.75 4.01 -17.05
C GLU A 134 -16.80 2.94 -16.71
N GLN A 135 -17.27 2.18 -17.70
CA GLN A 135 -18.21 1.09 -17.47
C GLN A 135 -17.58 -0.02 -16.62
N ALA A 136 -16.33 -0.39 -16.89
CA ALA A 136 -15.60 -1.34 -16.06
C ALA A 136 -15.42 -0.83 -14.61
N ALA A 137 -15.18 0.47 -14.43
CA ALA A 137 -15.10 1.09 -13.10
C ALA A 137 -16.44 1.00 -12.36
N ARG A 138 -17.54 1.39 -13.02
CA ARG A 138 -18.90 1.31 -12.47
C ARG A 138 -19.29 -0.13 -12.09
N ASN A 139 -18.88 -1.09 -12.92
CA ASN A 139 -19.12 -2.52 -12.69
C ASN A 139 -18.11 -3.17 -11.73
N ARG A 140 -17.18 -2.39 -11.15
CA ARG A 140 -16.12 -2.86 -10.22
C ARG A 140 -15.23 -3.97 -10.81
N GLN A 141 -15.04 -3.96 -12.13
CA GLN A 141 -14.16 -4.89 -12.85
C GLN A 141 -12.73 -4.34 -12.90
N LEU A 142 -12.03 -4.33 -11.76
CA LEU A 142 -10.72 -3.69 -11.61
C LEU A 142 -9.66 -4.13 -12.66
N PRO A 143 -9.53 -5.41 -13.04
CA PRO A 143 -8.57 -5.81 -14.08
C PRO A 143 -8.89 -5.18 -15.45
N ALA A 144 -10.17 -5.18 -15.85
CA ALA A 144 -10.62 -4.58 -17.10
C ALA A 144 -10.46 -3.06 -17.07
N PHE A 145 -10.86 -2.41 -15.97
CA PHE A 145 -10.64 -0.98 -15.75
C PHE A 145 -9.17 -0.61 -15.88
N ASN A 146 -8.26 -1.34 -15.23
CA ASN A 146 -6.83 -1.04 -15.27
C ASN A 146 -6.27 -1.15 -16.70
N SER A 147 -6.74 -2.11 -17.48
CA SER A 147 -6.36 -2.27 -18.89
C SER A 147 -6.85 -1.08 -19.73
N TYR A 148 -8.16 -0.79 -19.70
CA TYR A 148 -8.75 0.28 -20.50
C TYR A 148 -8.30 1.67 -20.06
N ALA A 149 -8.17 1.92 -18.75
CA ALA A 149 -7.72 3.21 -18.24
C ALA A 149 -6.28 3.52 -18.66
N ARG A 150 -5.40 2.52 -18.82
CA ARG A 150 -4.05 2.75 -19.36
C ARG A 150 -4.12 3.22 -20.81
N GLN A 151 -4.83 2.46 -21.64
CA GLN A 151 -5.02 2.82 -23.05
C GLN A 151 -5.67 4.21 -23.21
N ALA A 152 -6.66 4.54 -22.38
CA ALA A 152 -7.31 5.85 -22.39
C ALA A 152 -6.35 6.98 -21.98
N ILE A 153 -5.51 6.77 -20.96
CA ILE A 153 -4.47 7.74 -20.55
C ILE A 153 -3.41 7.90 -21.64
N ASP A 154 -2.99 6.82 -22.29
CA ASP A 154 -2.00 6.88 -23.38
C ASP A 154 -2.55 7.69 -24.57
N GLN A 155 -3.86 7.59 -24.84
CA GLN A 155 -4.52 8.37 -25.90
C GLN A 155 -4.75 9.83 -25.51
N LYS A 156 -5.10 10.10 -24.24
CA LYS A 156 -5.41 11.43 -23.72
C LYS A 156 -4.85 11.58 -22.30
N PRO A 157 -3.56 11.93 -22.16
CA PRO A 157 -2.89 11.97 -20.85
C PRO A 157 -3.42 13.06 -19.93
N ASP A 158 -4.04 14.10 -20.49
CA ASP A 158 -4.63 15.22 -19.76
C ASP A 158 -6.12 15.00 -19.41
N ASP A 159 -6.70 13.85 -19.77
CA ASP A 159 -8.09 13.55 -19.41
C ASP A 159 -8.19 13.17 -17.93
N ARG A 160 -8.72 14.10 -17.14
CA ARG A 160 -8.94 13.96 -15.68
C ARG A 160 -9.73 12.71 -15.29
N ARG A 161 -10.64 12.22 -16.14
CA ARG A 161 -11.64 11.21 -15.78
C ARG A 161 -10.99 9.90 -15.32
N MET A 162 -9.94 9.47 -16.01
CA MET A 162 -9.26 8.22 -15.67
C MET A 162 -8.52 8.31 -14.33
N TYR A 163 -7.91 9.46 -14.04
CA TYR A 163 -7.27 9.70 -12.75
C TYR A 163 -8.29 9.80 -11.61
N ALA A 164 -9.43 10.47 -11.84
CA ALA A 164 -10.52 10.57 -10.88
C ALA A 164 -11.09 9.18 -10.54
N TRP A 165 -11.36 8.35 -11.56
CA TRP A 165 -11.80 6.97 -11.36
C TRP A 165 -10.76 6.13 -10.61
N ARG A 166 -9.47 6.26 -10.94
CA ARG A 166 -8.39 5.57 -10.22
C ARG A 166 -8.33 5.97 -8.75
N ALA A 167 -8.39 7.26 -8.45
CA ALA A 167 -8.39 7.78 -7.09
C ALA A 167 -9.59 7.24 -6.29
N ARG A 168 -10.78 7.31 -6.88
CA ARG A 168 -12.01 6.81 -6.25
C ARG A 168 -11.95 5.32 -5.96
N LEU A 169 -11.62 4.50 -6.96
CA LEU A 169 -11.58 3.05 -6.81
C LEU A 169 -10.51 2.60 -5.81
N ALA A 170 -9.37 3.31 -5.74
CA ALA A 170 -8.36 3.05 -4.72
C ALA A 170 -8.92 3.22 -3.30
N GLU A 171 -9.70 4.27 -3.05
CA GLU A 171 -10.27 4.51 -1.73
C GLU A 171 -11.51 3.68 -1.42
N GLU A 172 -12.28 3.30 -2.42
CA GLU A 172 -13.35 2.32 -2.24
C GLU A 172 -12.80 0.97 -1.77
N ALA A 173 -11.57 0.62 -2.19
CA ALA A 173 -10.82 -0.58 -1.80
C ALA A 173 -9.92 -0.40 -0.55
N ASP A 174 -10.23 0.59 0.30
CA ASP A 174 -9.51 0.87 1.55
C ASP A 174 -8.01 1.20 1.36
N GLY A 175 -7.67 1.79 0.20
CA GLY A 175 -6.30 2.08 -0.18
C GLY A 175 -5.55 2.94 0.83
N PHE A 176 -6.18 3.99 1.36
CA PHE A 176 -5.57 4.87 2.35
C PHE A 176 -5.22 4.13 3.63
N ALA A 177 -6.16 3.40 4.23
CA ALA A 177 -5.93 2.61 5.44
C ALA A 177 -4.77 1.61 5.26
N HIS A 178 -4.81 0.80 4.19
CA HIS A 178 -3.81 -0.23 3.92
C HIS A 178 -2.39 0.31 3.69
N ARG A 179 -2.27 1.53 3.13
CA ARG A 179 -0.97 2.17 2.89
C ARG A 179 -0.47 3.03 4.04
N THR A 180 -1.33 3.33 5.01
CA THR A 180 -1.01 4.26 6.10
C THR A 180 -1.26 3.60 7.45
N TRP A 181 -2.06 4.22 8.31
CA TRP A 181 -2.19 3.93 9.73
C TRP A 181 -2.68 2.52 10.08
N ALA A 182 -3.37 1.81 9.18
CA ALA A 182 -3.77 0.42 9.39
C ALA A 182 -2.72 -0.59 8.88
N SER A 183 -1.64 -0.11 8.25
CA SER A 183 -0.53 -0.95 7.80
C SER A 183 0.33 -1.41 8.98
N PRO A 184 0.72 -2.70 9.04
CA PRO A 184 1.61 -3.22 10.09
C PRO A 184 2.99 -2.54 10.14
N VAL A 185 3.39 -1.81 9.10
CA VAL A 185 4.73 -1.19 9.01
C VAL A 185 4.69 0.33 9.13
N TRP A 186 3.52 0.96 9.26
CA TRP A 186 3.40 2.42 9.26
C TRP A 186 4.21 3.09 10.37
N TYR A 187 4.20 2.51 11.56
CA TYR A 187 4.94 3.03 12.71
C TYR A 187 6.46 2.91 12.55
N LEU A 188 6.94 2.05 11.66
CA LEU A 188 8.36 1.87 11.36
C LEU A 188 8.90 2.93 10.39
N HIS A 189 8.02 3.64 9.68
CA HIS A 189 8.43 4.63 8.70
C HIS A 189 8.82 5.95 9.35
N THR A 190 9.94 6.51 8.87
CA THR A 190 10.36 7.87 9.25
C THR A 190 9.36 8.91 8.74
N PRO A 191 9.31 10.11 9.32
CA PRO A 191 8.43 11.19 8.85
C PRO A 191 8.51 11.44 7.34
N ARG A 192 9.73 11.41 6.77
CA ARG A 192 9.97 11.60 5.34
C ARG A 192 9.45 10.45 4.49
N GLN A 193 9.61 9.20 4.95
CA GLN A 193 9.07 8.03 4.26
C GLN A 193 7.54 8.05 4.26
N LYS A 194 6.91 8.42 5.38
CA LYS A 194 5.45 8.58 5.47
C LYS A 194 4.92 9.61 4.48
N ALA A 195 5.57 10.79 4.39
CA ALA A 195 5.19 11.82 3.41
C ALA A 195 5.32 11.33 1.97
N PHE A 196 6.41 10.62 1.64
CA PHE A 196 6.60 10.03 0.31
C PHE A 196 5.53 8.98 -0.03
N LEU A 197 5.19 8.10 0.91
CA LEU A 197 4.13 7.09 0.72
C LEU A 197 2.76 7.74 0.51
N LEU A 198 2.45 8.79 1.27
CA LEU A 198 1.23 9.58 1.10
C LEU A 198 1.19 10.26 -0.27
N ALA A 199 2.29 10.89 -0.71
CA ALA A 199 2.38 11.51 -2.02
C ALA A 199 2.20 10.50 -3.15
N GLN A 200 2.80 9.31 -3.03
CA GLN A 200 2.62 8.22 -3.99
C GLN A 200 1.17 7.73 -4.02
N HIS A 201 0.55 7.58 -2.85
CA HIS A 201 -0.82 7.13 -2.73
C HIS A 201 -1.82 8.13 -3.32
N LEU A 202 -1.63 9.42 -3.02
CA LEU A 202 -2.46 10.51 -3.51
C LEU A 202 -2.12 10.96 -4.95
N TYR A 203 -1.20 10.28 -5.65
CA TYR A 203 -0.78 10.66 -7.00
C TYR A 203 -1.97 10.80 -7.95
N ALA A 204 -2.81 9.75 -8.07
CA ALA A 204 -3.96 9.78 -8.98
C ALA A 204 -4.96 10.88 -8.62
N TYR A 205 -5.15 11.13 -7.32
CA TYR A 205 -5.99 12.22 -6.84
C TYR A 205 -5.42 13.59 -7.24
N ASN A 206 -4.12 13.84 -6.97
CA ASN A 206 -3.44 15.08 -7.34
C ASN A 206 -3.49 15.34 -8.85
N THR A 207 -3.24 14.31 -9.66
CA THR A 207 -3.31 14.43 -11.13
C THR A 207 -4.74 14.67 -11.60
N ALA A 208 -5.75 14.08 -10.97
CA ALA A 208 -7.13 14.39 -11.29
C ALA A 208 -7.44 15.86 -10.99
N LEU A 209 -7.01 16.38 -9.85
CA LEU A 209 -7.23 17.79 -9.49
C LEU A 209 -6.56 18.76 -10.47
N SER A 210 -5.32 18.46 -10.93
CA SER A 210 -4.60 19.36 -11.85
C SER A 210 -5.27 19.54 -13.21
N PHE A 211 -6.09 18.58 -13.62
CA PHE A 211 -6.84 18.62 -14.88
C PHE A 211 -8.34 18.87 -14.70
N SER A 212 -8.81 19.08 -13.47
CA SER A 212 -10.23 19.29 -13.15
C SER A 212 -10.53 20.77 -12.92
N ASP A 213 -11.76 21.18 -13.21
CA ASP A 213 -12.26 22.49 -12.80
C ASP A 213 -12.57 22.51 -11.29
N VAL A 214 -12.87 23.70 -10.76
CA VAL A 214 -13.13 23.90 -9.32
C VAL A 214 -14.31 23.07 -8.81
N HIS A 215 -15.34 22.85 -9.63
CA HIS A 215 -16.53 22.11 -9.23
C HIS A 215 -16.20 20.62 -9.10
N ASP A 216 -15.56 20.07 -10.12
CA ASP A 216 -15.09 18.69 -10.16
C ASP A 216 -14.08 18.37 -9.06
N GLN A 217 -13.16 19.31 -8.79
CA GLN A 217 -12.21 19.20 -7.68
C GLN A 217 -12.95 19.05 -6.35
N ALA A 218 -13.98 19.88 -6.12
CA ALA A 218 -14.76 19.83 -4.89
C ALA A 218 -15.52 18.50 -4.74
N GLU A 219 -16.15 18.01 -5.81
CA GLU A 219 -16.87 16.73 -5.80
C GLU A 219 -15.92 15.56 -5.50
N LEU A 220 -14.79 15.47 -6.22
CA LEU A 220 -13.81 14.41 -6.01
C LEU A 220 -13.24 14.46 -4.58
N THR A 221 -12.91 15.66 -4.10
CA THR A 221 -12.42 15.86 -2.72
C THR A 221 -13.43 15.39 -1.68
N ALA A 222 -14.72 15.69 -1.89
CA ALA A 222 -15.79 15.26 -1.02
C ALA A 222 -15.89 13.73 -0.96
N ILE A 223 -15.83 13.06 -2.13
CA ILE A 223 -15.86 11.60 -2.23
C ILE A 223 -14.67 10.99 -1.47
N ILE A 224 -13.44 11.45 -1.76
CA ILE A 224 -12.21 10.90 -1.17
C ILE A 224 -12.17 11.13 0.35
N GLY A 225 -12.48 12.35 0.81
CA GLY A 225 -12.48 12.67 2.25
C GLY A 225 -13.50 11.82 3.03
N LYS A 226 -14.68 11.58 2.45
CA LYS A 226 -15.68 10.67 3.02
C LYS A 226 -15.17 9.23 3.13
N GLN A 227 -14.47 8.73 2.11
CA GLN A 227 -13.87 7.39 2.16
C GLN A 227 -12.83 7.26 3.27
N PHE A 228 -11.99 8.27 3.50
CA PHE A 228 -10.99 8.24 4.58
C PHE A 228 -11.67 8.08 5.95
N VAL A 229 -12.74 8.81 6.19
CA VAL A 229 -13.50 8.71 7.45
C VAL A 229 -14.23 7.37 7.55
N ARG A 230 -14.84 6.89 6.45
CA ARG A 230 -15.46 5.55 6.38
C ARG A 230 -14.45 4.47 6.80
N GLN A 231 -13.30 4.43 6.15
CA GLN A 231 -12.23 3.46 6.42
C GLN A 231 -11.79 3.47 7.90
N ALA A 232 -11.64 4.66 8.48
CA ALA A 232 -11.27 4.80 9.89
C ALA A 232 -12.36 4.26 10.83
N VAL A 233 -13.63 4.54 10.54
CA VAL A 233 -14.77 4.04 11.33
C VAL A 233 -14.91 2.52 11.19
N ASP A 234 -14.78 1.99 9.99
CA ASP A 234 -14.91 0.55 9.71
C ASP A 234 -13.85 -0.23 10.47
N HIS A 235 -12.59 0.21 10.42
CA HIS A 235 -11.50 -0.44 11.15
C HIS A 235 -11.72 -0.40 12.67
N MET A 236 -12.08 0.77 13.23
CA MET A 236 -12.35 0.87 14.67
C MET A 236 -13.57 0.03 15.09
N THR A 237 -14.55 -0.11 14.20
CA THR A 237 -15.72 -0.98 14.38
C THR A 237 -15.30 -2.44 14.41
N GLU A 238 -14.47 -2.87 13.46
CA GLU A 238 -13.91 -4.21 13.38
C GLU A 238 -13.14 -4.55 14.67
N ARG A 239 -12.29 -3.65 15.16
CA ARG A 239 -11.58 -3.84 16.43
C ARG A 239 -12.53 -4.00 17.62
N ALA A 240 -13.60 -3.20 17.67
CA ALA A 240 -14.60 -3.31 18.70
C ALA A 240 -15.41 -4.62 18.61
N GLN A 241 -15.68 -5.10 17.39
CA GLN A 241 -16.31 -6.40 17.12
C GLN A 241 -15.41 -7.55 17.55
N LEU A 242 -14.13 -7.57 17.17
CA LEU A 242 -13.14 -8.58 17.57
C LEU A 242 -13.04 -8.67 19.11
N ARG A 243 -12.99 -7.53 19.80
CA ARG A 243 -13.00 -7.50 21.27
C ARG A 243 -14.26 -8.14 21.85
N CYS A 244 -15.42 -7.87 21.26
CA CYS A 244 -16.70 -8.41 21.70
C CYS A 244 -16.80 -9.93 21.43
N GLY A 245 -16.33 -10.38 20.26
CA GLY A 245 -16.33 -11.78 19.83
C GLY A 245 -15.36 -12.69 20.59
N ARG A 246 -14.29 -12.14 21.19
CA ARG A 246 -13.37 -12.89 22.08
C ARG A 246 -14.02 -13.41 23.38
N ARG A 247 -15.29 -13.09 23.64
CA ARG A 247 -16.00 -13.54 24.84
C ARG A 247 -16.89 -14.72 24.48
N TRP A 248 -16.71 -15.83 25.18
CA TRP A 248 -17.40 -17.09 24.94
C TRP A 248 -18.94 -17.00 25.03
N LEU A 249 -19.48 -15.97 25.70
CA LEU A 249 -20.92 -15.75 25.82
C LEU A 249 -21.36 -14.37 25.29
N GLY A 250 -22.07 -14.41 24.16
CA GLY A 250 -23.23 -13.55 23.85
C GLY A 250 -23.00 -12.04 23.71
N LYS A 251 -21.78 -11.57 23.44
CA LYS A 251 -21.53 -10.13 23.28
C LYS A 251 -21.27 -9.80 21.82
N THR A 252 -22.32 -9.40 21.12
CA THR A 252 -22.21 -8.67 19.85
C THR A 252 -21.89 -7.20 20.11
N PHE A 253 -21.21 -6.55 19.18
CA PHE A 253 -20.92 -5.12 19.28
C PHE A 253 -22.21 -4.30 19.10
N LYS A 254 -22.59 -3.54 20.12
CA LYS A 254 -23.80 -2.68 20.13
C LYS A 254 -23.46 -1.18 19.96
N GLY A 255 -22.43 -0.85 19.17
CA GLY A 255 -22.02 0.55 18.94
C GLY A 255 -21.25 1.22 20.09
N ARG A 256 -20.92 0.48 21.17
CA ARG A 256 -20.20 1.03 22.34
C ARG A 256 -18.70 0.79 22.25
N TYR A 257 -17.97 1.78 21.73
CA TYR A 257 -16.51 1.76 21.66
C TYR A 257 -15.86 1.86 23.04
N ARG A 258 -14.75 1.14 23.27
CA ARG A 258 -13.82 1.34 24.38
C ARG A 258 -12.64 2.23 23.97
N ARG A 259 -11.81 2.64 24.92
CA ARG A 259 -10.60 3.43 24.62
C ARG A 259 -9.60 2.65 23.77
N SER A 260 -9.45 1.35 24.04
CA SER A 260 -8.63 0.41 23.26
C SER A 260 -9.09 0.26 21.82
N ASP A 261 -10.39 0.32 21.56
CA ASP A 261 -10.96 0.16 20.21
C ASP A 261 -10.63 1.38 19.32
N LEU A 262 -10.20 2.49 19.93
CA LEU A 262 -9.96 3.77 19.29
C LEU A 262 -8.49 4.22 19.40
N SER A 263 -7.57 3.30 19.72
CA SER A 263 -6.15 3.65 19.93
C SER A 263 -5.48 4.14 18.64
N GLU A 264 -5.76 3.49 17.50
CA GLU A 264 -5.18 3.82 16.19
C GLU A 264 -5.79 5.08 15.55
N ALA A 265 -6.80 5.69 16.17
CA ALA A 265 -7.25 7.02 15.75
C ALA A 265 -6.10 8.05 15.84
N VAL A 266 -5.10 7.81 16.70
CA VAL A 266 -3.89 8.65 16.77
C VAL A 266 -3.06 8.53 15.49
N ASP A 267 -2.86 7.32 14.97
CA ASP A 267 -2.11 7.06 13.75
C ASP A 267 -2.85 7.53 12.51
N PHE A 268 -4.18 7.38 12.48
CA PHE A 268 -5.03 8.01 11.46
C PHE A 268 -4.81 9.52 11.45
N CYS A 269 -4.90 10.17 12.62
CA CYS A 269 -4.66 11.61 12.72
C CYS A 269 -3.22 11.99 12.31
N ASP A 270 -2.20 11.18 12.65
CA ASP A 270 -0.82 11.39 12.16
C ASP A 270 -0.76 11.35 10.63
N ALA A 271 -1.41 10.38 10.00
CA ALA A 271 -1.48 10.28 8.54
C ALA A 271 -2.16 11.52 7.93
N ILE A 272 -3.29 11.98 8.48
CA ILE A 272 -3.98 13.18 7.98
C ILE A 272 -3.14 14.45 8.18
N ARG A 273 -2.49 14.64 9.34
CA ARG A 273 -1.65 15.84 9.57
C ARG A 273 -0.58 16.00 8.49
N ARG A 274 0.00 14.87 8.06
CA ARG A 274 1.06 14.79 7.05
C ARG A 274 0.61 15.07 5.62
N ILE A 275 -0.70 15.20 5.35
CA ILE A 275 -1.20 15.64 4.05
C ILE A 275 -1.05 17.17 3.99
N ASP A 276 0.10 17.64 3.55
CA ASP A 276 0.42 19.06 3.36
C ASP A 276 0.52 19.42 1.87
N ASP A 277 0.96 20.64 1.58
CA ASP A 277 1.10 21.15 0.20
C ASP A 277 2.17 20.39 -0.60
N GLN A 278 3.14 19.73 0.06
CA GLN A 278 4.13 18.91 -0.64
C GLN A 278 3.54 17.57 -1.06
N VAL A 279 2.62 17.03 -0.25
CA VAL A 279 1.95 15.75 -0.50
C VAL A 279 0.75 15.91 -1.43
N CYS A 280 -0.02 17.00 -1.28
CA CYS A 280 -1.30 17.22 -1.94
C CYS A 280 -1.49 18.72 -2.28
N PRO A 281 -0.75 19.24 -3.28
CA PRO A 281 -0.60 20.69 -3.51
C PRO A 281 -1.90 21.43 -3.81
N LEU A 282 -2.84 20.79 -4.52
CA LEU A 282 -4.07 21.44 -4.97
C LEU A 282 -5.25 21.24 -4.01
N GLY A 283 -5.20 20.20 -3.16
CA GLY A 283 -6.39 19.73 -2.45
C GLY A 283 -6.22 19.51 -0.95
N CYS A 284 -5.04 19.77 -0.35
CA CYS A 284 -4.76 19.39 1.04
C CYS A 284 -5.75 20.02 2.05
N ASN A 285 -6.02 21.33 1.92
CA ASN A 285 -6.86 22.08 2.84
C ASN A 285 -8.33 21.68 2.71
N GLN A 286 -8.80 21.57 1.47
CA GLN A 286 -10.17 21.15 1.18
C GLN A 286 -10.42 19.69 1.61
N LEU A 287 -9.45 18.80 1.37
CA LEU A 287 -9.53 17.40 1.80
C LEU A 287 -9.58 17.30 3.32
N LYS A 288 -8.69 18.01 4.04
CA LYS A 288 -8.72 18.08 5.51
C LYS A 288 -10.04 18.66 6.02
N GLN A 289 -10.61 19.65 5.35
CA GLN A 289 -11.90 20.25 5.72
C GLN A 289 -13.04 19.24 5.57
N VAL A 290 -13.13 18.52 4.44
CA VAL A 290 -14.12 17.46 4.24
C VAL A 290 -13.99 16.39 5.33
N ILE A 291 -12.76 15.92 5.60
CA ILE A 291 -12.52 14.93 6.65
C ILE A 291 -12.99 15.44 8.02
N ARG A 292 -12.77 16.72 8.33
CA ARG A 292 -13.29 17.33 9.57
C ARG A 292 -14.82 17.35 9.61
N GLN A 293 -15.47 17.72 8.52
CA GLN A 293 -16.93 17.77 8.43
C GLN A 293 -17.54 16.36 8.62
N GLU A 294 -17.02 15.38 7.87
CA GLU A 294 -17.46 13.99 7.96
C GLU A 294 -17.19 13.40 9.36
N ALA A 295 -16.02 13.64 9.95
CA ALA A 295 -15.71 13.18 11.29
C ALA A 295 -16.55 13.87 12.37
N ALA A 296 -16.92 15.15 12.18
CA ALA A 296 -17.76 15.89 13.11
C ALA A 296 -19.20 15.35 13.16
N ALA A 297 -19.72 14.81 12.05
CA ALA A 297 -21.05 14.20 11.97
C ALA A 297 -21.15 12.84 12.71
N LEU A 298 -20.02 12.23 13.08
CA LEU A 298 -19.99 10.95 13.78
C LEU A 298 -20.43 11.05 15.25
N PRO A 299 -20.81 9.93 15.89
CA PRO A 299 -21.06 9.89 17.32
C PRO A 299 -19.90 10.50 18.14
N ARG A 300 -20.25 11.27 19.18
CA ARG A 300 -19.34 12.11 19.99
C ARG A 300 -17.99 11.45 20.34
N LYS A 301 -17.97 10.14 20.60
CA LYS A 301 -16.75 9.42 20.98
C LYS A 301 -15.78 9.21 19.81
N LEU A 302 -16.30 8.91 18.62
CA LEU A 302 -15.51 8.78 17.38
C LEU A 302 -15.06 10.16 16.90
N SER A 303 -16.00 11.10 16.81
CA SER A 303 -15.73 12.50 16.41
C SER A 303 -14.58 13.10 17.21
N ARG A 304 -14.62 13.04 18.55
CA ARG A 304 -13.54 13.54 19.42
C ARG A 304 -12.17 12.89 19.22
N ARG A 305 -12.13 11.68 18.67
CA ARG A 305 -10.87 10.94 18.43
C ARG A 305 -10.32 11.23 17.06
N LEU A 306 -11.19 11.31 16.06
CA LEU A 306 -10.85 11.54 14.66
C LEU A 306 -10.53 13.00 14.33
N LEU A 307 -11.00 13.96 15.13
CA LEU A 307 -10.75 15.39 14.93
C LEU A 307 -9.45 15.91 15.56
N ARG A 308 -8.50 15.04 15.93
CA ARG A 308 -7.29 15.46 16.67
C ARG A 308 -6.14 15.95 15.78
N PHE A 309 -6.38 16.25 14.50
CA PHE A 309 -5.36 16.60 13.52
C PHE A 309 -5.36 18.08 13.10
#